data_AF-A0AAN0JQM7-F1
#
_entry.id   AF-A0AAN0JQM7-F1
#
_cell.length_a   1.000
_cell.length_b   1.000
_cell.length_c   1.000
_cell.angle_alpha   90.00
_cell.angle_beta   90.00
_cell.angle_gamma   90.00
#
_symmetry.space_group_name_H-M   'P 1'
#
loop_
_entity.id
_entity.type
_entity.pdbx_description
1 polymer ?
#
loop_
_entity_poly.entity_id
_entity_poly.type
_entity_poly.pdbx_seq_one_letter_code
_entity_poly.pdbx_strand_id
1 'polypeptide(L)'
;MLLECNMAHVLTKVQRGHFLLDRKRKALQEPTRVKSPDPSKIQYDIGMIMKHIRYDYYCVIYGWDYSCEMTEAWIHQMGVDQLPLGPNQPFYNVLVNDGTNRYAAQESLTVCPVSELRPIRHWEVGKYFKSFAGNRYIPNNALEEKYPNTAAD
;
A
#
# COMPACT_ATOMS: atom_id res chain seq x y z
N MET A 1 32.11 -55.96 7.89
CA MET A 1 30.71 -55.90 7.44
C MET A 1 29.85 -55.92 8.68
N LEU A 2 29.54 -54.73 9.20
CA LEU A 2 28.80 -54.56 10.46
C LEU A 2 27.61 -53.64 10.21
N LEU A 3 26.48 -54.10 10.74
CA LEU A 3 25.13 -53.58 10.67
C LEU A 3 24.95 -52.44 11.70
N GLU A 4 24.25 -51.38 11.29
CA GLU A 4 23.36 -50.46 12.04
C GLU A 4 23.55 -50.24 13.56
N CYS A 5 23.80 -48.98 13.98
CA CYS A 5 23.14 -48.37 15.16
C CYS A 5 23.27 -46.82 15.21
N ASN A 6 22.14 -46.15 14.98
CA ASN A 6 21.59 -44.91 15.57
C ASN A 6 22.49 -43.90 16.33
N MET A 7 22.45 -42.61 15.94
CA MET A 7 22.78 -41.47 16.82
C MET A 7 21.82 -40.29 16.58
N ALA A 8 20.59 -40.40 17.07
CA ALA A 8 19.85 -39.23 17.54
C ALA A 8 20.56 -38.69 18.79
N HIS A 9 20.96 -37.40 18.78
CA HIS A 9 21.08 -36.48 19.94
C HIS A 9 22.05 -35.31 19.65
N VAL A 10 21.75 -34.41 18.70
CA VAL A 10 22.33 -33.04 18.72
C VAL A 10 21.35 -32.02 18.11
N LEU A 11 20.10 -31.94 18.59
CA LEU A 11 19.16 -30.89 18.14
C LEU A 11 18.23 -30.41 19.28
N THR A 12 18.76 -29.90 20.41
CA THR A 12 17.85 -29.39 21.47
C THR A 12 18.38 -28.27 22.37
N LYS A 13 19.33 -27.43 21.93
CA LYS A 13 19.73 -26.23 22.72
C LYS A 13 19.76 -24.89 21.97
N VAL A 14 19.74 -24.85 20.64
CA VAL A 14 19.72 -23.58 19.87
C VAL A 14 18.29 -23.03 19.66
N GLN A 15 17.26 -23.87 19.70
CA GLN A 15 15.87 -23.46 19.46
C GLN A 15 15.19 -22.75 20.65
N ARG A 16 15.74 -22.78 21.86
CA ARG A 16 15.13 -22.15 23.04
C ARG A 16 15.47 -20.66 23.21
N GLY A 17 16.53 -20.16 22.57
CA GLY A 17 16.93 -18.75 22.64
C GLY A 17 16.09 -17.84 21.74
N HIS A 18 15.83 -18.26 20.50
CA HIS A 18 15.04 -17.47 19.54
C HIS A 18 13.59 -17.30 19.98
N PHE A 19 12.99 -18.32 20.58
CA PHE A 19 11.57 -18.26 20.97
C PHE A 19 11.27 -17.24 22.10
N LEU A 20 12.26 -16.91 22.93
CA LEU A 20 12.11 -15.90 24.00
C LEU A 20 12.34 -14.47 23.50
N LEU A 21 13.14 -14.28 22.44
CA LEU A 21 13.36 -12.99 21.80
C LEU A 21 12.16 -12.56 20.93
N ASP A 22 11.52 -13.52 20.24
CA ASP A 22 10.31 -13.24 19.45
C ASP A 22 9.13 -12.80 20.34
N ARG A 23 9.00 -13.36 21.55
CA ARG A 23 7.97 -12.92 22.52
C ARG A 23 8.20 -11.51 23.05
N LYS A 24 9.45 -11.09 23.25
CA LYS A 24 9.76 -9.72 23.71
C LYS A 24 9.52 -8.67 22.63
N ARG A 25 9.74 -9.00 21.35
CA ARG A 25 9.54 -8.06 20.23
C ARG A 25 8.07 -7.72 19.98
N LYS A 26 7.16 -8.66 20.29
CA LYS A 26 5.70 -8.44 20.18
C LYS A 26 5.10 -7.66 21.36
N ALA A 27 5.83 -7.49 22.46
CA ALA A 27 5.33 -6.90 23.71
C ALA A 27 5.69 -5.42 23.92
N LEU A 28 6.48 -4.81 23.02
CA LEU A 28 6.90 -3.39 23.09
C LEU A 28 6.18 -2.48 22.09
N GLN A 29 5.28 -3.02 21.27
CA GLN A 29 4.32 -2.17 20.57
C GLN A 29 3.24 -1.79 21.58
N GLU A 30 3.51 -0.73 22.33
CA GLU A 30 2.46 0.00 23.03
C GLU A 30 1.35 0.30 22.02
N PRO A 31 0.07 0.08 22.36
CA PRO A 31 -1.01 0.51 21.50
C PRO A 31 -1.01 2.03 21.55
N THR A 32 -0.22 2.67 20.68
CA THR A 32 -0.41 4.06 20.30
C THR A 32 -1.88 4.15 19.96
N ARG A 33 -2.66 4.93 20.74
CA ARG A 33 -4.10 5.12 20.52
C ARG A 33 -4.34 5.29 19.02
N VAL A 34 -4.78 4.22 18.36
CA VAL A 34 -5.11 4.25 16.94
C VAL A 34 -6.35 5.12 16.91
N LYS A 35 -6.17 6.39 16.57
CA LYS A 35 -7.30 7.26 16.25
C LYS A 35 -8.07 6.50 15.18
N SER A 36 -9.37 6.32 15.39
CA SER A 36 -10.25 5.68 14.42
C SER A 36 -9.93 6.25 13.04
N PRO A 37 -9.81 5.41 12.00
CA PRO A 37 -9.56 5.90 10.67
C PRO A 37 -10.66 6.90 10.29
N ASP A 38 -10.28 8.07 9.80
CA ASP A 38 -11.17 9.17 9.48
C ASP A 38 -11.38 9.24 7.96
N PRO A 39 -12.52 8.76 7.44
CA PRO A 39 -12.84 8.76 6.01
C PRO A 39 -12.70 10.14 5.36
N SER A 40 -12.92 11.22 6.13
CA SER A 40 -12.87 12.59 5.60
C SER A 40 -11.47 13.04 5.17
N LYS A 41 -10.42 12.30 5.55
CA LYS A 41 -9.03 12.61 5.15
C LYS A 41 -8.66 12.10 3.77
N ILE A 42 -9.37 11.10 3.24
CA ILE A 42 -9.15 10.57 1.90
C ILE A 42 -9.65 11.62 0.90
N GLN A 43 -8.74 12.18 0.11
CA GLN A 43 -9.08 13.23 -0.86
C GLN A 43 -9.39 12.69 -2.25
N TYR A 44 -8.95 11.48 -2.58
CA TYR A 44 -9.02 10.93 -3.93
C TYR A 44 -9.65 9.54 -3.93
N ASP A 45 -10.60 9.34 -4.83
CA ASP A 45 -11.35 8.10 -4.93
C ASP A 45 -10.67 7.07 -5.85
N ILE A 46 -11.10 5.82 -5.71
CA ILE A 46 -10.75 4.73 -6.62
C ILE A 46 -11.13 5.09 -8.07
N GLY A 47 -10.23 4.76 -9.00
CA GLY A 47 -10.41 4.97 -10.42
C GLY A 47 -10.10 6.37 -10.92
N MET A 48 -9.78 7.33 -10.04
CA MET A 48 -9.32 8.65 -10.46
C MET A 48 -7.96 8.57 -11.16
N ILE A 49 -7.82 9.31 -12.26
CA ILE A 49 -6.52 9.49 -12.94
C ILE A 49 -5.80 10.65 -12.27
N MET A 50 -4.61 10.36 -11.76
CA MET A 50 -3.77 11.26 -11.01
C MET A 50 -2.44 11.49 -11.74
N LYS A 51 -1.78 12.57 -11.35
CA LYS A 51 -0.44 12.93 -11.79
C LYS A 51 0.46 13.09 -10.57
N HIS A 52 1.64 12.49 -10.59
CA HIS A 52 2.60 12.65 -9.52
C HIS A 52 3.35 13.98 -9.66
N ILE A 53 3.35 14.82 -8.63
CA ILE A 53 3.84 16.20 -8.70
C ILE A 53 5.35 16.27 -9.00
N ARG A 54 6.15 15.45 -8.31
CA ARG A 54 7.62 15.45 -8.47
C ARG A 54 8.15 14.69 -9.69
N TYR A 55 7.56 13.53 -10.00
CA TYR A 55 8.08 12.59 -11.01
C TYR A 55 7.30 12.64 -12.34
N ASP A 56 6.26 13.46 -12.43
CA ASP A 56 5.54 13.76 -13.67
C ASP A 56 4.93 12.54 -14.39
N TYR A 57 4.61 11.48 -13.65
CA TYR A 57 3.92 10.30 -14.22
C TYR A 57 2.42 10.34 -13.96
N TYR A 58 1.66 9.69 -14.84
CA TYR A 58 0.22 9.48 -14.70
C TYR A 58 -0.07 8.10 -14.13
N CYS A 59 -1.07 8.04 -13.25
CA CYS A 59 -1.49 6.79 -12.64
C CYS A 59 -3.00 6.76 -12.38
N VAL A 60 -3.53 5.58 -12.09
CA VAL A 60 -4.90 5.39 -11.59
C VAL A 60 -4.86 4.79 -10.20
N ILE A 61 -5.68 5.31 -9.29
CA ILE A 61 -5.81 4.81 -7.92
C ILE A 61 -6.65 3.53 -7.92
N TYR A 62 -6.14 2.45 -7.33
CA TYR A 62 -6.88 1.19 -7.13
C TYR A 62 -7.01 0.77 -5.65
N GLY A 63 -6.47 1.57 -4.74
CA GLY A 63 -6.64 1.38 -3.29
C GLY A 63 -6.07 2.55 -2.50
N TRP A 64 -6.49 2.67 -1.25
CA TRP A 64 -5.97 3.66 -0.31
C TRP A 64 -5.82 3.06 1.08
N ASP A 65 -4.92 3.65 1.88
CA ASP A 65 -4.74 3.40 3.30
C ASP A 65 -4.77 4.74 4.04
N TYR A 66 -5.28 4.77 5.27
CA TYR A 66 -5.40 6.01 6.07
C TYR A 66 -4.05 6.56 6.54
N SER A 67 -3.05 5.70 6.61
CA SER A 67 -1.66 5.96 6.94
C SER A 67 -0.77 5.04 6.13
N CYS A 68 0.54 5.30 6.10
CA CYS A 68 1.50 4.41 5.49
C CYS A 68 1.52 3.05 6.21
N GLU A 69 1.17 1.98 5.51
CA GLU A 69 1.18 0.60 6.03
C GLU A 69 2.52 -0.13 5.78
N MET A 70 3.53 0.58 5.25
CA MET A 70 4.85 0.03 4.98
C MET A 70 5.72 -0.01 6.25
N THR A 71 6.77 -0.85 6.22
CA THR A 71 7.68 -1.00 7.36
C THR A 71 8.48 0.28 7.61
N GLU A 72 8.91 0.51 8.86
CA GLU A 72 9.78 1.64 9.22
C GLU A 72 11.03 1.72 8.33
N ALA A 73 11.67 0.57 8.06
CA ALA A 73 12.83 0.50 7.19
C ALA A 73 12.53 1.03 5.77
N TRP A 74 11.36 0.67 5.22
CA TRP A 74 10.94 1.18 3.91
C TRP A 74 10.59 2.66 3.97
N ILE A 75 9.91 3.11 5.03
CA ILE A 75 9.56 4.52 5.26
C ILE A 75 10.82 5.37 5.24
N HIS A 76 11.86 4.99 5.98
CA HIS A 76 13.14 5.70 6.00
C HIS A 76 13.85 5.61 4.65
N GLN A 77 13.89 4.44 4.02
CA GLN A 77 14.56 4.24 2.73
C GLN A 77 13.94 5.11 1.63
N MET A 78 12.62 5.25 1.62
CA MET A 78 11.90 6.03 0.62
C MET A 78 11.71 7.50 1.00
N GLY A 79 12.18 7.90 2.19
CA GLY A 79 12.08 9.27 2.70
C GLY A 79 10.65 9.70 3.02
N VAL A 80 9.75 8.77 3.35
CA VAL A 80 8.37 9.08 3.73
C VAL A 80 8.30 9.85 5.04
N ASP A 81 9.22 9.59 5.95
CA ASP A 81 9.40 10.32 7.21
C ASP A 81 9.83 11.78 7.01
N GLN A 82 10.40 12.11 5.84
CA GLN A 82 10.84 13.45 5.47
C GLN A 82 9.77 14.23 4.70
N LEU A 83 8.65 13.59 4.35
CA LEU A 83 7.54 14.28 3.71
C LEU A 83 6.88 15.26 4.69
N PRO A 84 6.38 16.43 4.22
CA PRO A 84 5.69 17.41 5.06
C PRO A 84 4.57 16.84 5.94
N LEU A 85 3.77 15.90 5.42
CA LEU A 85 2.71 15.25 6.20
C LEU A 85 3.13 13.88 6.77
N GLY A 86 4.35 13.44 6.49
CA GLY A 86 4.96 12.22 7.02
C GLY A 86 4.18 10.93 6.68
N PRO A 87 4.37 9.85 7.46
CA PRO A 87 3.68 8.57 7.24
C PRO A 87 2.22 8.54 7.74
N ASN A 88 1.75 9.57 8.45
CA ASN A 88 0.40 9.58 9.08
C ASN A 88 -0.70 10.14 8.17
N GLN A 89 -0.37 10.52 6.93
CA GLN A 89 -1.31 10.93 5.89
C GLN A 89 -1.82 9.72 5.10
N PRO A 90 -2.89 9.87 4.30
CA PRO A 90 -3.32 8.81 3.40
C PRO A 90 -2.27 8.45 2.34
N PHE A 91 -2.20 7.17 2.01
CA PHE A 91 -1.39 6.64 0.92
C PHE A 91 -2.26 5.90 -0.08
N TYR A 92 -1.81 5.88 -1.33
CA TYR A 92 -2.55 5.30 -2.45
C TYR A 92 -1.74 4.23 -3.14
N ASN A 93 -2.41 3.12 -3.41
CA ASN A 93 -1.94 2.08 -4.31
C ASN A 93 -2.34 2.49 -5.74
N VAL A 94 -1.36 2.65 -6.63
CA VAL A 94 -1.59 3.21 -7.97
C VAL A 94 -0.96 2.36 -9.06
N LEU A 95 -1.67 2.22 -10.19
CA LEU A 95 -1.15 1.63 -11.42
C LEU A 95 -0.61 2.76 -12.30
N VAL A 96 0.64 2.67 -12.71
CA VAL A 96 1.32 3.74 -13.47
C VAL A 96 1.34 3.41 -14.96
N ASN A 97 1.33 4.45 -15.80
CA ASN A 97 1.34 4.30 -17.26
C ASN A 97 2.62 3.63 -17.82
N ASP A 98 3.67 3.48 -17.00
CA ASP A 98 4.90 2.75 -17.35
C ASP A 98 4.78 1.22 -17.11
N GLY A 99 3.63 0.75 -16.64
CA GLY A 99 3.39 -0.67 -16.33
C GLY A 99 3.82 -1.10 -14.92
N THR A 100 4.21 -0.15 -14.05
CA THR A 100 4.57 -0.42 -12.66
C THR A 100 3.42 -0.13 -11.68
N ASN A 101 3.45 -0.85 -10.55
CA ASN A 101 2.63 -0.55 -9.38
C ASN A 101 3.43 0.31 -8.41
N ARG A 102 2.81 1.33 -7.83
CA ARG A 102 3.46 2.21 -6.85
C ARG A 102 2.58 2.49 -5.65
N TYR A 103 3.25 2.90 -4.58
CA TYR A 103 2.61 3.36 -3.34
C TYR A 103 3.00 4.82 -3.12
N ALA A 104 2.01 5.71 -3.18
CA ALA A 104 2.24 7.15 -3.23
C ALA A 104 1.53 7.86 -2.08
N ALA A 105 2.19 8.82 -1.46
CA ALA A 105 1.59 9.70 -0.47
C ALA A 105 0.53 10.60 -1.13
N GLN A 106 -0.55 10.92 -0.42
CA GLN A 106 -1.59 11.84 -0.90
C GLN A 106 -1.01 13.16 -1.37
N GLU A 107 -0.12 13.77 -0.59
CA GLU A 107 0.48 15.07 -0.93
C GLU A 107 1.37 15.04 -2.19
N SER A 108 1.73 13.85 -2.67
CA SER A 108 2.57 13.69 -3.87
C SER A 108 1.74 13.55 -5.15
N LEU A 109 0.41 13.46 -5.04
CA LEU A 109 -0.52 13.32 -6.16
C LEU A 109 -1.32 14.61 -6.37
N THR A 110 -1.69 14.84 -7.62
CA THR A 110 -2.65 15.87 -8.01
C THR A 110 -3.58 15.32 -9.09
N VAL A 111 -4.77 15.90 -9.24
CA VAL A 111 -5.74 15.47 -10.25
C VAL A 111 -5.15 15.71 -11.64
N CYS A 112 -5.26 14.73 -12.53
CA CYS A 112 -4.81 14.88 -13.91
C CYS A 112 -5.60 15.99 -14.62
N PRO A 113 -4.93 16.97 -15.27
CA PRO A 113 -5.60 18.01 -16.04
C PRO A 113 -6.49 17.43 -17.14
N VAL A 114 -7.65 18.05 -17.37
CA VAL A 114 -8.64 17.55 -18.35
C VAL A 114 -8.04 17.38 -19.76
N SER A 115 -7.16 18.29 -20.17
CA SER A 115 -6.45 18.22 -21.46
C SER A 115 -5.55 16.99 -21.62
N GLU A 116 -5.06 16.46 -20.50
CA GLU A 116 -4.07 15.37 -20.41
C GLU A 116 -4.72 14.03 -20.06
N LEU A 117 -6.04 13.98 -19.78
CA LEU A 117 -6.74 12.75 -19.44
C LEU A 117 -6.63 11.73 -20.55
N ARG A 118 -6.01 10.59 -20.23
CA ARG A 118 -5.86 9.44 -21.13
C ARG A 118 -5.99 8.14 -20.31
N PRO A 119 -6.49 7.05 -20.90
CA PRO A 119 -6.43 5.75 -20.25
C PRO A 119 -4.99 5.37 -19.87
N ILE A 120 -4.80 4.89 -18.64
CA ILE A 120 -3.54 4.36 -18.14
C ILE A 120 -3.24 3.03 -18.82
N ARG A 121 -2.06 2.93 -19.42
CA ARG A 121 -1.52 1.71 -20.04
C ARG A 121 -0.83 0.85 -18.99
N HIS A 122 -1.62 0.03 -18.30
CA HIS A 122 -1.10 -0.91 -17.32
C HIS A 122 -1.80 -2.27 -17.44
N TRP A 123 -1.02 -3.35 -17.41
CA TRP A 123 -1.49 -4.71 -17.70
C TRP A 123 -2.51 -5.21 -16.65
N GLU A 124 -2.40 -4.76 -15.39
CA GLU A 124 -3.38 -5.09 -14.35
C GLU A 124 -4.67 -4.25 -14.36
N VAL A 125 -4.86 -3.27 -15.26
CA VAL A 125 -6.06 -2.41 -15.22
C VAL A 125 -7.36 -3.23 -15.23
N GLY A 126 -7.44 -4.27 -16.08
CA GLY A 126 -8.61 -5.14 -16.16
C GLY A 126 -8.86 -6.01 -14.91
N LYS A 127 -7.88 -6.15 -14.01
CA LYS A 127 -8.05 -6.85 -12.73
C LYS A 127 -8.91 -6.05 -11.75
N TYR A 128 -8.87 -4.72 -11.87
CA TYR A 128 -9.44 -3.78 -10.90
C TYR A 128 -10.65 -3.03 -11.45
N PHE A 129 -10.67 -2.73 -12.75
CA PHE A 129 -11.67 -1.86 -13.36
C PHE A 129 -12.43 -2.57 -14.47
N LYS A 130 -13.74 -2.29 -14.57
CA LYS A 130 -14.62 -2.85 -15.60
C LYS A 130 -14.62 -2.03 -16.89
N SER A 131 -14.42 -0.71 -16.79
CA SER A 131 -14.40 0.19 -17.94
C SER A 131 -13.71 1.52 -17.63
N PHE A 132 -13.44 2.31 -18.68
CA PHE A 132 -12.99 3.69 -18.58
C PHE A 132 -14.07 4.63 -19.11
N ALA A 133 -14.49 5.61 -18.30
CA ALA A 133 -15.59 6.53 -18.60
C ALA A 133 -15.13 7.89 -19.17
N GLY A 134 -13.89 7.98 -19.65
CA GLY A 134 -13.33 9.20 -20.26
C GLY A 134 -12.58 10.11 -19.29
N ASN A 135 -13.04 10.22 -18.03
CA ASN A 135 -12.37 10.99 -16.98
C ASN A 135 -11.86 10.13 -15.81
N ARG A 136 -12.47 8.97 -15.57
CA ARG A 136 -12.10 8.03 -14.51
C ARG A 136 -12.37 6.60 -14.94
N TYR A 137 -11.75 5.66 -14.25
CA TYR A 137 -12.07 4.25 -14.33
C TYR A 137 -13.25 3.89 -13.43
N ILE A 138 -14.09 2.96 -13.88
CA ILE A 138 -15.17 2.42 -13.07
C ILE A 138 -14.66 1.15 -12.38
N PRO A 139 -14.61 1.10 -11.04
CA PRO A 139 -14.18 -0.07 -10.30
C PRO A 139 -15.07 -1.29 -10.57
N ASN A 140 -14.50 -2.48 -10.39
CA ASN A 140 -15.28 -3.71 -10.32
C ASN A 140 -15.93 -3.87 -8.93
N ASN A 141 -16.85 -4.82 -8.80
CA ASN A 141 -17.61 -5.02 -7.57
C ASN A 141 -16.71 -5.27 -6.34
N ALA A 142 -15.57 -5.95 -6.52
CA ALA A 142 -14.63 -6.23 -5.43
C ALA A 142 -13.95 -4.96 -4.90
N LEU A 143 -13.60 -4.02 -5.77
CA LEU A 143 -13.07 -2.72 -5.35
C LEU A 143 -14.16 -1.83 -4.75
N GLU A 144 -15.36 -1.82 -5.32
CA GLU A 144 -16.50 -1.06 -4.78
C GLU A 144 -16.87 -1.53 -3.36
N GLU A 145 -16.85 -2.84 -3.11
CA GLU A 145 -17.09 -3.43 -1.78
C GLU A 145 -15.98 -3.06 -0.78
N LYS A 146 -14.71 -3.09 -1.22
CA LYS A 146 -13.56 -2.82 -0.34
C LYS A 146 -13.40 -1.34 -0.03
N TYR A 147 -13.67 -0.47 -0.99
CA TYR A 147 -13.45 0.98 -0.90
C TYR A 147 -14.72 1.70 -1.36
N PRO A 148 -15.71 1.87 -0.46
CA PRO A 148 -16.90 2.62 -0.79
C PRO A 148 -16.52 4.06 -1.15
N ASN A 149 -17.20 4.61 -2.17
CA ASN A 149 -16.95 5.96 -2.64
C ASN A 149 -17.11 6.93 -1.46
N THR A 150 -16.07 7.71 -1.17
CA THR A 150 -16.06 8.61 0.00
C THR A 150 -16.64 9.98 -0.34
N ALA A 151 -16.71 10.32 -1.63
CA ALA A 151 -17.51 11.42 -2.14
C ALA A 151 -19.01 11.09 -2.00
N ALA A 152 -19.60 11.55 -0.89
CA ALA A 152 -21.03 11.76 -0.78
C ALA A 152 -21.48 12.79 -1.82
N ASP A 153 -22.64 12.52 -2.45
CA ASP A 153 -23.36 13.44 -3.35
C ASP A 153 -23.66 14.80 -2.70
#